data_AF-A0A0F9GTE4-F1
#
_entry.id   AF-A0A0F9GTE4-F1
#
_cell.length_a   1.000
_cell.length_b   1.000
_cell.length_c   1.000
_cell.angle_alpha   90.00
_cell.angle_beta   90.00
_cell.angle_gamma   90.00
#
_symmetry.space_group_name_H-M   'P 1'
#
loop_
_entity.id
_entity.type
_entity.pdbx_description
1 polymer ?
#
loop_
_entity_poly.entity_id
_entity_poly.type
_entity_poly.pdbx_seq_one_letter_code
_entity_poly.pdbx_strand_id
1 'polypeptide(L)' 'MMYFDRFDICEAFSMLAHDWGLYDICPRLDRLGFRPSPILSYENLEENGREIYDYHNDLLERNVSPIRTAFK' A
#
# COMPACT_ATOMS: atom_id res chain seq x y z
N MET A 1 9.42 -4.04 -20.33
CA MET A 1 9.95 -3.04 -19.39
C MET A 1 8.76 -2.56 -18.59
N MET A 2 8.60 -3.02 -17.34
CA MET A 2 7.50 -2.55 -16.50
C MET A 2 7.72 -1.08 -16.19
N TYR A 3 6.75 -0.24 -16.56
CA TYR A 3 6.79 1.20 -16.33
C TYR A 3 5.84 1.49 -15.19
N PHE A 4 6.39 1.72 -13.99
CA PHE A 4 5.61 2.17 -12.84
C PHE A 4 5.15 3.59 -13.10
N ASP A 5 3.84 3.78 -13.24
CA ASP A 5 3.31 5.12 -13.26
C ASP A 5 3.07 5.62 -11.82
N ARG A 6 2.86 6.92 -11.67
CA ARG A 6 2.65 7.52 -10.34
C ARG A 6 1.36 7.03 -9.67
N PHE A 7 0.38 6.55 -10.45
CA PHE A 7 -0.90 6.05 -9.95
C PHE A 7 -0.72 4.66 -9.35
N ASP A 8 0.04 3.76 -9.98
CA ASP A 8 0.40 2.44 -9.44
C ASP A 8 0.95 2.55 -8.00
N ILE A 9 1.90 3.46 -7.83
CA ILE A 9 2.55 3.71 -6.54
C ILE A 9 1.52 4.27 -5.55
N CYS A 10 0.74 5.27 -5.95
CA CYS A 10 -0.21 5.93 -5.06
C CYS A 10 -1.35 5.00 -4.62
N GLU A 11 -1.87 4.17 -5.52
CA GLU A 11 -2.92 3.20 -5.23
C GLU A 11 -2.43 2.13 -4.25
N ALA A 12 -1.26 1.54 -4.50
CA ALA A 12 -0.65 0.57 -3.61
C ALA A 12 -0.43 1.11 -2.20
N PHE A 13 0.13 2.33 -2.09
CA PHE A 13 0.35 2.97 -0.79
C PHE A 13 -0.95 3.44 -0.11
N SER A 14 -1.99 3.79 -0.87
CA SER A 14 -3.30 4.08 -0.31
C SER A 14 -3.93 2.84 0.32
N MET A 15 -3.77 1.67 -0.31
CA MET A 15 -4.21 0.40 0.26
C MET A 15 -3.42 0.03 1.51
N LEU A 16 -2.09 0.08 1.46
CA LEU A 16 -1.24 -0.19 2.63
C LEU A 16 -1.59 0.73 3.82
N ALA A 17 -1.91 2.00 3.55
CA ALA A 17 -2.34 2.93 4.59
C ALA A 17 -3.63 2.48 5.28
N HIS A 18 -4.59 1.96 4.51
CA HIS A 18 -5.85 1.45 5.05
C HIS A 18 -5.65 0.14 5.83
N ASP A 19 -4.91 -0.81 5.27
CA ASP A 19 -4.81 -2.17 5.82
C ASP A 19 -3.89 -2.24 7.07
N TRP A 20 -2.84 -1.42 7.09
CA TRP A 20 -1.89 -1.35 8.21
C TRP A 20 -2.06 -0.14 9.11
N GLY A 21 -3.04 0.73 8.82
CA GLY A 21 -3.27 1.96 9.58
C GLY A 21 -2.16 3.01 9.43
N LEU A 22 -1.42 3.00 8.31
CA LEU A 22 -0.32 3.94 8.02
C LEU A 22 -0.82 5.29 7.49
N TYR A 23 -1.75 5.92 8.22
CA TYR A 23 -2.45 7.14 7.78
C TYR A 23 -1.55 8.37 7.61
N ASP A 24 -0.31 8.33 8.11
CA ASP A 24 0.72 9.35 7.85
C ASP A 24 1.09 9.49 6.35
N ILE A 25 0.73 8.48 5.55
CA ILE A 25 0.90 8.47 4.10
C ILE A 25 -0.16 9.34 3.41
N CYS A 26 -1.37 9.45 3.97
CA CYS A 26 -2.49 10.16 3.35
C CYS A 26 -2.18 11.63 3.01
N PRO A 27 -1.54 12.44 3.88
CA PRO A 27 -1.12 13.80 3.54
C PRO A 27 -0.12 13.87 2.38
N ARG A 28 0.71 12.83 2.17
CA ARG A 28 1.65 12.77 1.06
C ARG A 28 0.93 12.51 -0.26
N LEU A 29 -0.04 11.59 -0.25
CA LEU A 29 -0.91 11.31 -1.40
C LEU A 29 -1.75 12.54 -1.79
N ASP A 30 -2.27 13.26 -0.81
CA ASP A 30 -3.03 14.49 -1.05
C ASP A 30 -2.20 15.58 -1.75
N ARG A 31 -0.93 15.77 -1.35
CA ARG A 31 0.00 16.71 -2.01
C ARG A 31 0.32 16.34 -3.45
N LEU A 32 0.26 15.05 -3.79
CA LEU A 32 0.42 14.57 -5.17
C LEU A 32 -0.85 14.78 -6.00
N GLY A 33 -1.93 15.30 -5.41
CA GLY A 33 -3.24 15.42 -6.04
C GLY A 33 -3.91 14.07 -6.26
N PHE A 34 -3.43 13.02 -5.60
CA PHE A 34 -3.98 11.69 -5.74
C PHE A 34 -5.29 11.55 -4.95
N ARG A 35 -6.28 10.94 -5.59
CA ARG A 35 -7.61 10.68 -5.04
C ARG A 35 -7.90 9.20 -5.27
N PRO A 36 -7.71 8.33 -4.27
CA PRO A 36 -7.98 6.91 -4.43
C PRO A 36 -9.45 6.68 -4.77
N SER A 37 -9.70 5.69 -5.62
CA SER A 37 -11.05 5.23 -5.89
C SER A 37 -11.71 4.74 -4.59
N PRO A 38 -12.99 5.06 -4.32
CA PRO A 38 -13.69 4.56 -3.13
C PRO A 38 -13.92 3.04 -3.16
N ILE A 39 -13.78 2.42 -4.35
CA ILE A 39 -13.85 0.97 -4.53
C ILE A 39 -12.46 0.34 -4.72
N LEU A 40 -11.38 1.09 -4.50
CA LEU A 40 -10.00 0.59 -4.64
C LEU A 40 -9.83 -0.66 -3.76
N SER A 41 -9.36 -1.74 -4.37
CA SER A 41 -9.14 -3.03 -3.73
C SER A 41 -8.00 -3.76 -4.44
N TYR A 42 -7.45 -4.79 -3.79
CA TYR A 42 -6.30 -5.51 -4.34
C TYR A 42 -6.61 -6.11 -5.73
N GLU A 43 -7.86 -6.55 -5.92
CA GLU A 43 -8.36 -7.15 -7.16
C GLU A 43 -8.38 -6.18 -8.33
N ASN A 44 -8.52 -4.87 -8.08
CA ASN A 44 -8.62 -3.85 -9.11
C ASN A 44 -7.36 -2.98 -9.27
N LEU A 45 -6.33 -3.22 -8.47
CA LEU A 45 -4.99 -2.70 -8.75
C LEU A 45 -4.50 -3.15 -10.13
N GLU A 46 -3.71 -2.31 -10.78
CA GLU A 46 -2.94 -2.77 -11.92
C GLU A 46 -1.81 -3.74 -11.48
N GLU A 47 -1.22 -4.45 -12.43
CA GLU A 47 -0.19 -5.46 -12.16
C GLU A 47 0.98 -4.88 -11.34
N ASN A 48 1.48 -3.71 -11.75
CA ASN A 48 2.53 -2.99 -11.04
C ASN A 48 2.10 -2.55 -9.62
N GLY A 49 0.87 -2.06 -9.47
CA GLY A 49 0.32 -1.67 -8.18
C GLY A 49 0.26 -2.86 -7.21
N ARG A 50 -0.15 -4.04 -7.69
CA ARG A 50 -0.12 -5.28 -6.90
C ARG A 50 1.30 -5.66 -6.48
N GLU A 51 2.27 -5.61 -7.39
CA GLU A 51 3.67 -5.94 -7.06
C GLU A 51 4.23 -5.03 -5.96
N ILE A 52 3.94 -3.71 -6.02
CA ILE A 52 4.35 -2.76 -4.98
C ILE A 52 3.67 -3.08 -3.66
N TYR A 53 2.36 -3.32 -3.69
CA TYR A 53 1.58 -3.67 -2.51
C TYR A 53 2.14 -4.94 -1.84
N ASP A 54 2.33 -6.01 -2.62
CA ASP A 54 2.78 -7.33 -2.13
C ASP A 54 4.18 -7.24 -1.53
N TYR A 55 5.11 -6.54 -2.20
CA TYR A 55 6.46 -6.33 -1.69
C TYR A 55 6.47 -5.62 -0.33
N HIS A 56 5.71 -4.53 -0.20
CA HIS A 56 5.66 -3.78 1.05
C HIS A 56 4.85 -4.48 2.14
N ASN A 57 3.79 -5.20 1.78
CA ASN A 57 3.01 -6.00 2.73
C ASN A 57 3.89 -7.10 3.35
N ASP A 58 4.64 -7.86 2.55
CA ASP A 58 5.58 -8.88 3.04
C ASP A 58 6.68 -8.27 3.94
N LEU A 59 7.20 -7.09 3.61
CA LEU A 59 8.12 -6.38 4.49
C LEU A 59 7.48 -5.99 5.83
N LEU A 60 6.25 -5.48 5.82
CA LEU A 60 5.53 -5.12 7.05
C LEU A 60 5.25 -6.36 7.90
N GLU A 61 4.79 -7.46 7.29
CA GLU A 61 4.55 -8.73 7.98
C GLU A 61 5.82 -9.25 8.65
N ARG A 62 6.96 -9.25 7.95
CA ARG A 62 8.26 -9.67 8.52
C ARG A 62 8.70 -8.81 9.70
N ASN A 63 8.46 -7.51 9.63
CA ASN A 63 8.85 -6.57 10.68
C ASN A 63 7.89 -6.57 11.89
N VAL A 64 6.62 -6.97 11.71
CA VAL A 64 5.63 -7.09 12.79
C VAL A 64 5.58 -8.50 13.41
N SER A 65 6.08 -9.52 12.70
CA SER A 65 6.13 -10.92 13.17
C SER A 65 6.80 -11.14 14.54
N PRO A 66 7.86 -10.40 14.94
CA PRO A 66 8.42 -10.53 16.29
C PRO A 66 7.49 -9.98 17.39
N ILE A 67 6.68 -8.96 17.09
CA ILE A 67 5.82 -8.29 18.08
C ILE A 67 4.52 -9.07 18.28
N ARG A 68 3.89 -9.58 17.21
CA ARG A 68 2.65 -10.36 17.31
C ARG A 68 2.83 -11.75 17.95
N THR A 69 4.02 -12.34 17.86
CA THR A 69 4.33 -13.63 18.50
C THR A 69 4.60 -13.49 20.00
N ALA A 70 4.98 -12.29 20.47
CA ALA A 70 5.23 -12.04 21.89
C ALA A 70 3.96 -11.83 22.74
N PHE A 71 2.78 -11.77 22.12
CA PHE A 71 1.48 -11.58 22.79
C PHE A 71 0.48 -12.71 22.52
N LYS A 72 0.97 -13.89 22.09
CA LYS A 72 0.21 -15.16 22.13
C LYS A 72 0.75 -16.03 23.23
#